data_AF-A0A8J8JA75-F1
#
_entry.id   AF-A0A8J8JA75-F1
#
_cell.length_a   1.000
_cell.length_b   1.000
_cell.length_c   1.000
_cell.angle_alpha   90.00
_cell.angle_beta   90.00
_cell.angle_gamma   90.00
#
_symmetry.space_group_name_H-M   'P 1'
#
loop_
_entity.id
_entity.type
_entity.pdbx_description
1 polymer ?
#
loop_
_entity_poly.entity_id
_entity_poly.type
_entity_poly.pdbx_seq_one_letter_code
_entity_poly.pdbx_strand_id
1 'polypeptide(L)'
;MKQPLGRLVPTVEEVLRSFQDVLLNADVKEIEAVEGTLKLVERRGVLENTVFSAENPDIVKAIMRECPECKVGFSIVGYSSVFWIPRLRGMGSIHVPIDAVSYIGYRPLVILLRTLRRRGLKVYLWNYRMNELAWVPRLLPLADAVISDDPARLRKGFYV
;
A
#
# COMPACT_ATOMS: atom_id res chain seq x y z
N MET A 1 9.04 16.58 -17.53
CA MET A 1 8.43 15.33 -18.03
C MET A 1 6.92 15.52 -18.14
N LYS A 2 6.30 15.24 -19.30
CA LYS A 2 4.84 15.38 -19.49
C LYS A 2 4.17 14.02 -19.32
N GLN A 3 3.04 13.97 -18.61
CA GLN A 3 2.21 12.77 -18.53
C GLN A 3 1.40 12.54 -19.82
N PRO A 4 0.84 11.33 -20.06
CA PRO A 4 0.09 10.98 -21.27
C PRO A 4 -1.08 11.93 -21.60
N LEU A 5 -1.61 12.62 -20.59
CA LEU A 5 -2.72 13.59 -20.72
C LEU A 5 -2.25 15.04 -20.90
N GLY A 6 -0.97 15.28 -21.19
CA GLY A 6 -0.39 16.61 -21.40
C GLY A 6 -0.20 17.44 -20.12
N ARG A 7 -0.56 16.89 -18.95
CA ARG A 7 -0.37 17.52 -17.64
C ARG A 7 1.09 17.46 -17.19
N LEU A 8 1.51 18.46 -16.41
CA LEU A 8 2.79 18.45 -15.72
C LEU A 8 2.79 17.33 -14.65
N VAL A 9 3.92 16.67 -14.49
CA VAL A 9 4.12 15.73 -13.38
C VAL A 9 4.18 16.55 -12.09
N PRO A 10 3.29 16.30 -11.10
CA PRO A 10 3.32 17.04 -9.85
C PRO A 10 4.51 16.61 -9.00
N THR A 11 4.98 17.54 -8.18
CA THR A 11 5.90 17.26 -7.07
C THR A 11 5.13 16.63 -5.90
N VAL A 12 5.84 15.89 -5.04
CA VAL A 12 5.26 15.37 -3.79
C VAL A 12 4.69 16.51 -2.95
N GLU A 13 5.40 17.64 -2.86
CA GLU A 13 4.97 18.79 -2.08
C GLU A 13 3.63 19.39 -2.55
N GLU A 14 3.41 19.48 -3.86
CA GLU A 14 2.13 19.95 -4.42
C GLU A 14 0.98 19.00 -4.10
N VAL A 15 1.22 17.69 -4.12
CA VAL A 15 0.23 16.68 -3.73
C VAL A 15 -0.11 16.82 -2.25
N LEU A 16 0.90 16.85 -1.36
CA LEU A 16 0.67 16.98 0.09
C LEU A 16 -0.08 18.27 0.45
N ARG A 17 0.20 19.38 -0.25
CA ARG A 17 -0.53 20.64 -0.06
C ARG A 17 -2.01 20.54 -0.47
N SER A 18 -2.32 19.73 -1.48
CA SER A 18 -3.68 19.59 -2.02
C SER A 18 -4.55 18.62 -1.21
N PHE A 19 -3.94 17.78 -0.38
CA PHE A 19 -4.57 16.62 0.26
C PHE A 19 -4.17 16.49 1.74
N GLN A 20 -4.47 17.50 2.56
CA GLN A 20 -4.03 17.55 3.97
C GLN A 20 -4.84 16.63 4.90
N ASP A 21 -6.14 16.48 4.65
CA ASP A 21 -7.07 15.79 5.55
C ASP A 21 -7.49 14.39 5.06
N VAL A 22 -6.72 13.80 4.15
CA VAL A 22 -7.01 12.47 3.60
C VAL A 22 -5.94 11.46 4.00
N LEU A 23 -6.33 10.19 4.07
CA LEU A 23 -5.37 9.11 4.21
C LEU A 23 -4.55 8.96 2.93
N LEU A 24 -3.23 9.01 3.06
CA LEU A 24 -2.28 8.91 1.96
C LEU A 24 -1.55 7.57 2.04
N ASN A 25 -1.41 6.92 0.89
CA ASN A 25 -0.46 5.82 0.71
C ASN A 25 0.70 6.31 -0.17
N ALA A 26 1.85 6.56 0.44
CA ALA A 26 3.06 7.02 -0.22
C ALA A 26 3.94 5.82 -0.63
N ASP A 27 3.81 5.40 -1.88
CA ASP A 27 4.58 4.30 -2.47
C ASP A 27 5.96 4.79 -2.93
N VAL A 28 6.99 4.51 -2.14
CA VAL A 28 8.36 4.95 -2.36
C VAL A 28 9.08 3.96 -3.28
N LYS A 29 9.52 4.44 -4.44
CA LYS A 29 10.15 3.61 -5.48
C LYS A 29 11.68 3.65 -5.47
N GLU A 30 12.28 4.70 -4.91
CA GLU A 30 13.72 4.93 -4.92
C GLU A 30 14.24 5.16 -3.50
N ILE A 31 15.37 4.56 -3.16
CA ILE A 31 15.93 4.61 -1.80
C ILE A 31 16.40 6.02 -1.44
N GLU A 32 16.92 6.75 -2.42
CA GLU A 32 17.40 8.13 -2.30
C GLU A 32 16.25 9.10 -2.01
N ALA A 33 15.01 8.73 -2.35
CA ALA A 33 13.82 9.55 -2.10
C ALA A 33 13.28 9.43 -0.67
N VAL A 34 13.75 8.46 0.13
CA VAL A 34 13.21 8.18 1.47
C VAL A 34 13.32 9.41 2.38
N GLU A 35 14.53 9.95 2.57
CA GLU A 35 14.77 11.07 3.48
C GLU A 35 14.00 12.33 3.05
N GLY A 36 14.03 12.64 1.75
CA GLY A 36 13.32 13.79 1.20
C GLY A 36 11.80 13.69 1.38
N THR A 37 11.24 12.50 1.14
CA THR A 37 9.80 12.26 1.28
C THR A 37 9.36 12.35 2.75
N LEU A 38 10.11 11.74 3.66
CA LEU A 38 9.83 11.81 5.10
C LEU A 38 9.81 13.25 5.61
N LYS A 39 10.85 14.03 5.29
CA LYS A 39 10.93 15.46 5.65
C LYS A 39 9.77 16.28 5.11
N LEU A 40 9.34 16.01 3.87
CA LEU A 40 8.20 16.73 3.27
C LEU A 40 6.89 16.39 3.98
N VAL A 41 6.65 15.11 4.26
CA VAL A 41 5.44 14.65 4.97
C VAL A 41 5.37 15.22 6.38
N GLU A 42 6.49 15.19 7.11
CA GLU A 42 6.59 15.77 8.45
C GLU A 42 6.36 17.28 8.45
N ARG A 43 7.06 18.03 7.58
CA ARG A 43 6.91 19.49 7.46
C ARG A 43 5.49 19.92 7.08
N ARG A 44 4.75 19.07 6.37
CA ARG A 44 3.36 19.33 5.98
C ARG A 44 2.35 18.92 7.06
N GLY A 45 2.80 18.29 8.16
CA GLY A 45 1.94 17.89 9.27
C GLY A 45 0.98 16.74 8.93
N VAL A 46 1.29 15.96 7.88
CA VAL A 46 0.42 14.87 7.38
C VAL A 46 0.96 13.48 7.71
N LEU A 47 1.94 13.39 8.60
CA LEU A 47 2.59 12.14 9.02
C LEU A 47 1.59 11.11 9.53
N GLU A 48 0.68 11.54 10.42
CA GLU A 48 -0.35 10.65 10.99
C GLU A 48 -1.31 10.09 9.95
N ASN A 49 -1.53 10.82 8.86
CA ASN A 49 -2.43 10.40 7.80
C ASN A 49 -1.71 9.64 6.68
N THR A 50 -0.38 9.46 6.77
CA THR A 50 0.42 8.83 5.72
C THR A 50 0.85 7.43 6.13
N VAL A 51 0.61 6.46 5.23
CA VAL A 51 1.25 5.15 5.24
C VAL A 51 2.30 5.14 4.15
N PHE A 52 3.54 4.86 4.51
CA PHE A 52 4.61 4.65 3.53
C PHE A 52 4.63 3.19 3.11
N SER A 53 4.73 2.92 1.82
CA SER A 53 4.85 1.56 1.30
C SER A 53 6.01 1.44 0.33
N ALA A 54 6.58 0.24 0.21
CA ALA A 54 7.52 -0.08 -0.86
C ALA A 54 7.52 -1.59 -1.14
N GLU A 55 7.85 -1.97 -2.37
CA GLU A 55 8.12 -3.36 -2.76
C GLU A 55 9.56 -3.78 -2.48
N ASN A 56 10.49 -2.82 -2.37
CA ASN A 56 11.88 -3.08 -2.05
C ASN A 56 12.05 -3.17 -0.52
N PRO A 57 12.51 -4.31 0.03
CA PRO A 57 12.67 -4.49 1.47
C PRO A 57 13.72 -3.54 2.07
N ASP A 58 14.70 -3.07 1.31
CA ASP A 58 15.70 -2.14 1.81
C ASP A 58 15.14 -0.72 1.96
N ILE A 59 14.19 -0.32 1.10
CA ILE A 59 13.43 0.93 1.26
C ILE A 59 12.56 0.85 2.51
N VAL A 60 11.86 -0.28 2.73
CA VAL A 60 11.06 -0.47 3.96
C VAL A 60 11.93 -0.38 5.22
N LYS A 61 13.09 -1.04 5.24
CA LYS A 61 14.03 -0.95 6.37
C LYS A 61 14.54 0.47 6.58
N ALA A 62 14.87 1.19 5.50
CA ALA A 62 15.33 2.56 5.59
C ALA A 62 14.25 3.47 6.20
N ILE A 63 13.00 3.39 5.72
CA ILE A 63 11.89 4.17 6.29
C ILE A 63 11.72 3.86 7.77
N MET A 64 11.69 2.59 8.16
CA MET A 64 11.56 2.20 9.57
C MET A 64 12.72 2.64 10.46
N ARG A 65 13.93 2.78 9.90
CA ARG A 65 15.12 3.25 10.63
C ARG A 65 15.09 4.76 10.81
N GLU A 66 14.78 5.50 9.75
CA GLU A 66 14.77 6.97 9.75
C GLU A 66 13.53 7.54 10.47
N CYS A 67 12.41 6.80 10.48
CA CYS A 67 11.16 7.20 11.12
C CYS A 67 10.49 6.00 11.82
N PRO A 68 10.91 5.66 13.05
CA PRO A 68 10.37 4.52 13.80
C PRO A 68 8.86 4.62 14.11
N GLU A 69 8.32 5.83 14.17
CA GLU A 69 6.90 6.13 14.42
C GLU A 69 6.04 6.10 13.15
N CYS A 70 6.66 6.06 11.96
CA CYS A 70 5.94 6.03 10.69
C CYS A 70 5.11 4.76 10.53
N LYS A 71 3.93 4.90 9.90
CA LYS A 71 3.14 3.76 9.45
C LYS A 71 3.79 3.21 8.18
N VAL A 72 4.47 2.07 8.28
CA VAL A 72 5.20 1.46 7.14
C VAL A 72 4.52 0.17 6.68
N GLY A 73 4.44 -0.02 5.36
CA GLY A 73 3.92 -1.19 4.69
C GLY A 73 4.91 -1.80 3.70
N PHE A 74 4.77 -3.11 3.47
CA PHE A 74 5.55 -3.81 2.44
C PHE A 74 4.61 -4.34 1.34
N SER A 75 4.97 -4.10 0.09
CA SER A 75 4.21 -4.52 -1.08
C SER A 75 4.69 -5.85 -1.63
N ILE A 76 3.80 -6.84 -1.65
CA ILE A 76 4.04 -8.12 -2.28
C ILE A 76 3.83 -7.95 -3.77
N VAL A 77 4.86 -8.14 -4.59
CA VAL A 77 4.76 -8.08 -6.07
C VAL A 77 4.98 -9.44 -6.73
N GLY A 78 5.35 -10.45 -5.94
CA GLY A 78 5.52 -11.82 -6.39
C GLY A 78 5.80 -12.78 -5.23
N TYR A 79 5.97 -14.06 -5.56
CA TYR A 79 6.21 -15.10 -4.56
C TYR A 79 7.49 -14.86 -3.74
N SER A 80 8.53 -14.30 -4.36
CA SER A 80 9.80 -13.97 -3.69
C SER A 80 9.64 -12.93 -2.57
N SER A 81 8.66 -12.02 -2.68
CA SER A 81 8.36 -11.02 -1.64
C SER A 81 7.94 -11.69 -0.33
N VAL A 82 7.28 -12.86 -0.38
CA VAL A 82 6.78 -13.57 0.81
C VAL A 82 7.92 -13.94 1.78
N PHE A 83 9.12 -14.23 1.26
CA PHE A 83 10.29 -14.55 2.07
C PHE A 83 10.80 -13.38 2.93
N TRP A 84 10.41 -12.14 2.60
CA TRP A 84 10.81 -10.95 3.35
C TRP A 84 9.87 -10.63 4.51
N ILE A 85 8.61 -11.08 4.45
CA ILE A 85 7.61 -10.83 5.50
C ILE A 85 8.12 -11.21 6.91
N PRO A 86 8.70 -12.38 7.17
CA PRO A 86 9.20 -12.71 8.51
C PRO A 86 10.47 -11.92 8.92
N ARG A 87 11.17 -11.31 7.95
CA ARG A 87 12.42 -10.56 8.14
C ARG A 87 12.19 -9.07 8.37
N LEU A 88 11.08 -8.53 7.88
CA LEU A 88 10.66 -7.15 8.08
C LEU A 88 9.77 -7.08 9.34
N ARG A 89 10.40 -7.05 10.52
CA ARG A 89 9.68 -6.88 11.79
C ARG A 89 9.43 -5.40 12.06
N GLY A 90 8.23 -5.05 12.53
CA GLY A 90 7.88 -3.66 12.89
C GLY A 90 7.06 -2.90 11.84
N MET A 91 6.91 -3.44 10.63
CA MET A 91 5.94 -2.92 9.66
C MET A 91 4.50 -3.06 10.20
N GLY A 92 3.66 -2.06 9.92
CA GLY A 92 2.26 -2.01 10.37
C GLY A 92 1.26 -2.52 9.33
N SER A 93 1.66 -2.68 8.07
CA SER A 93 0.78 -3.17 7.00
C SER A 93 1.50 -4.04 5.97
N ILE A 94 0.73 -4.88 5.28
CA ILE A 94 1.17 -5.69 4.14
C ILE A 94 0.22 -5.43 2.97
N HIS A 95 0.79 -5.11 1.81
CA HIS A 95 0.02 -4.73 0.62
C HIS A 95 0.03 -5.92 -0.33
N VAL A 96 -1.12 -6.57 -0.48
CA VAL A 96 -1.24 -7.87 -1.15
C VAL A 96 -2.00 -7.71 -2.47
N PRO A 97 -1.45 -8.21 -3.59
CA PRO A 97 -2.12 -8.16 -4.88
C PRO A 97 -3.32 -9.10 -4.88
N ILE A 98 -4.46 -8.66 -5.40
CA ILE A 98 -5.62 -9.52 -5.59
C ILE A 98 -5.28 -10.66 -6.56
N ASP A 99 -4.42 -10.43 -7.56
CA ASP A 99 -3.96 -11.45 -8.50
C ASP A 99 -3.14 -12.56 -7.83
N ALA A 100 -2.76 -12.42 -6.55
CA ALA A 100 -2.23 -13.54 -5.76
C ALA A 100 -3.13 -14.78 -5.81
N VAL A 101 -4.44 -14.59 -5.96
CA VAL A 101 -5.40 -15.70 -6.12
C VAL A 101 -5.08 -16.60 -7.31
N SER A 102 -4.51 -16.05 -8.38
CA SER A 102 -4.14 -16.79 -9.59
C SER A 102 -2.86 -17.62 -9.41
N TYR A 103 -1.97 -17.23 -8.50
CA TYR A 103 -0.72 -17.95 -8.24
C TYR A 103 -0.87 -19.04 -7.18
N ILE A 104 -1.61 -18.76 -6.10
CA ILE A 104 -1.71 -19.67 -4.94
C ILE A 104 -3.13 -20.21 -4.70
N GLY A 105 -4.12 -19.75 -5.44
CA GLY A 105 -5.52 -20.12 -5.25
C GLY A 105 -6.22 -19.35 -4.12
N TYR A 106 -7.55 -19.35 -4.16
CA TYR A 106 -8.39 -18.57 -3.22
C TYR A 106 -8.27 -19.03 -1.77
N ARG A 107 -8.37 -20.33 -1.51
CA ARG A 107 -8.31 -20.86 -0.13
C ARG A 107 -6.95 -20.59 0.53
N PRO A 108 -5.79 -20.87 -0.13
CA PRO A 108 -4.49 -20.52 0.44
C PRO A 108 -4.32 -19.02 0.65
N LEU A 109 -4.81 -18.17 -0.26
CA LEU A 109 -4.81 -16.72 -0.07
C LEU A 109 -5.59 -16.31 1.18
N VAL A 110 -6.80 -16.82 1.38
CA VAL A 110 -7.59 -16.53 2.59
C VAL A 110 -6.85 -16.92 3.87
N ILE A 111 -6.18 -18.08 3.88
CA ILE A 111 -5.37 -18.54 5.02
C ILE A 111 -4.18 -17.60 5.27
N LEU A 112 -3.49 -17.19 4.19
CA LEU A 112 -2.38 -16.24 4.27
C LEU A 112 -2.84 -14.90 4.86
N LEU A 113 -3.90 -14.29 4.32
CA LEU A 113 -4.42 -13.01 4.80
C LEU A 113 -4.83 -13.09 6.27
N ARG A 114 -5.54 -14.15 6.68
CA ARG A 114 -5.89 -14.37 8.10
C ARG A 114 -4.65 -14.50 8.98
N THR A 115 -3.62 -15.18 8.51
CA THR A 115 -2.36 -15.36 9.24
C THR A 115 -1.63 -14.03 9.43
N LEU A 116 -1.58 -13.20 8.39
CA LEU A 116 -0.98 -11.86 8.44
C LEU A 116 -1.72 -10.96 9.43
N ARG A 117 -3.06 -10.96 9.40
CA ARG A 117 -3.90 -10.24 10.37
C ARG A 117 -3.66 -10.69 11.81
N ARG A 118 -3.57 -12.01 12.05
CA ARG A 118 -3.27 -12.56 13.39
C ARG A 118 -1.90 -12.13 13.92
N ARG A 119 -0.98 -11.75 13.05
CA ARG A 119 0.32 -11.18 13.41
C ARG A 119 0.26 -9.66 13.67
N GLY A 120 -0.93 -9.07 13.66
CA GLY A 120 -1.13 -7.63 13.90
C GLY A 120 -0.93 -6.74 12.68
N LEU A 121 -0.72 -7.31 11.48
CA LEU A 121 -0.56 -6.52 10.26
C LEU A 121 -1.92 -6.12 9.69
N LYS A 122 -2.05 -4.84 9.32
CA LYS A 122 -3.13 -4.40 8.44
C LYS A 122 -2.92 -4.96 7.04
N VAL A 123 -3.98 -5.37 6.38
CA VAL A 123 -3.96 -5.96 5.03
C VAL A 123 -4.55 -4.96 4.05
N TYR A 124 -3.72 -4.45 3.15
CA TYR A 124 -4.16 -3.55 2.08
C TYR A 124 -4.18 -4.34 0.78
N LEU A 125 -5.33 -4.40 0.10
CA LEU A 125 -5.44 -5.06 -1.18
C LEU A 125 -5.13 -4.07 -2.29
N TRP A 126 -4.37 -4.48 -3.30
CA TRP A 126 -4.18 -3.71 -4.52
C TRP A 126 -4.41 -4.62 -5.73
N ASN A 127 -4.70 -4.02 -6.87
CA ASN A 127 -5.05 -4.75 -8.07
C ASN A 127 -4.02 -4.51 -9.18
N TYR A 128 -3.58 -5.57 -9.85
CA TYR A 128 -2.78 -5.43 -11.07
C TYR A 128 -3.62 -5.63 -12.34
N ARG A 129 -4.51 -6.64 -12.38
CA ARG A 129 -5.32 -7.00 -13.57
C ARG A 129 -6.59 -7.83 -13.28
N MET A 130 -7.10 -7.81 -12.06
CA MET A 130 -8.24 -8.63 -11.66
C MET A 130 -9.55 -7.86 -11.78
N ASN A 131 -10.66 -8.59 -11.94
CA ASN A 131 -12.00 -8.03 -11.82
C ASN A 131 -12.29 -7.69 -10.35
N GLU A 132 -12.11 -6.44 -9.98
CA GLU A 132 -12.28 -5.96 -8.60
C GLU A 132 -13.70 -6.21 -8.07
N LEU A 133 -14.73 -6.01 -8.89
CA LEU A 133 -16.12 -6.24 -8.49
C LEU A 133 -16.40 -7.70 -8.15
N ALA A 134 -15.67 -8.65 -8.75
CA ALA A 134 -15.82 -10.07 -8.45
C ALA A 134 -15.00 -10.50 -7.22
N TRP A 135 -13.83 -9.89 -7.00
CA TRP A 135 -12.86 -10.36 -6.00
C TRP A 135 -12.87 -9.57 -4.70
N VAL A 136 -13.01 -8.25 -4.75
CA VAL A 136 -12.97 -7.42 -3.55
C VAL A 136 -14.07 -7.82 -2.57
N PRO A 137 -15.36 -8.02 -2.93
CA PRO A 137 -16.38 -8.44 -1.97
C PRO A 137 -16.03 -9.73 -1.21
N ARG A 138 -15.29 -10.64 -1.85
CA ARG A 138 -14.87 -11.92 -1.25
C ARG A 138 -13.71 -11.78 -0.27
N LEU A 139 -12.82 -10.82 -0.53
CA LEU A 139 -11.61 -10.58 0.26
C LEU A 139 -11.75 -9.43 1.26
N LEU A 140 -12.75 -8.57 1.08
CA LEU A 140 -13.00 -7.38 1.91
C LEU A 140 -13.10 -7.69 3.41
N PRO A 141 -13.73 -8.79 3.87
CA PRO A 141 -13.74 -9.13 5.30
C PRO A 141 -12.36 -9.40 5.90
N LEU A 142 -11.33 -9.52 5.07
CA LEU A 142 -9.94 -9.78 5.46
C LEU A 142 -9.03 -8.56 5.19
N ALA A 143 -9.56 -7.48 4.62
CA ALA A 143 -8.81 -6.29 4.24
C ALA A 143 -9.17 -5.10 5.13
N ASP A 144 -8.19 -4.25 5.40
CA ASP A 144 -8.37 -2.97 6.09
C ASP A 144 -8.43 -1.80 5.09
N ALA A 145 -7.88 -1.98 3.89
CA ALA A 145 -7.99 -1.03 2.79
C ALA A 145 -7.96 -1.73 1.43
N VAL A 146 -8.50 -1.06 0.41
CA VAL A 146 -8.45 -1.49 -0.99
C VAL A 146 -7.98 -0.30 -1.83
N ILE A 147 -6.88 -0.50 -2.55
CA ILE A 147 -6.30 0.42 -3.53
C ILE A 147 -6.84 -0.01 -4.89
N SER A 148 -7.64 0.85 -5.52
CA SER A 148 -8.41 0.58 -6.74
C SER A 148 -8.22 1.70 -7.74
N ASP A 149 -8.18 1.34 -9.02
CA ASP A 149 -8.12 2.30 -10.14
C ASP A 149 -9.45 3.01 -10.37
N ASP A 150 -10.58 2.40 -9.96
CA ASP A 150 -11.93 2.98 -10.05
C ASP A 150 -12.67 2.84 -8.70
N PRO A 151 -12.24 3.60 -7.68
CA PRO A 151 -12.82 3.50 -6.34
C PRO A 151 -14.29 3.93 -6.33
N ALA A 152 -14.72 4.80 -7.26
CA ALA A 152 -16.10 5.25 -7.36
C ALA A 152 -17.03 4.13 -7.80
N ARG A 153 -16.64 3.36 -8.82
CA ARG A 153 -17.38 2.18 -9.27
C ARG A 153 -17.36 1.07 -8.23
N LEU A 154 -16.20 0.81 -7.64
CA LEU A 154 -16.07 -0.22 -6.60
C LEU A 154 -16.98 0.08 -5.40
N ARG A 155 -17.03 1.35 -4.96
CA ARG A 155 -17.90 1.77 -3.85
C ARG A 155 -19.38 1.49 -4.12
N LYS A 156 -19.87 1.76 -5.34
CA LYS A 156 -21.28 1.49 -5.70
C LYS A 156 -21.65 0.01 -5.58
N GLY A 157 -20.69 -0.90 -5.73
CA GLY A 157 -20.92 -2.34 -5.60
C GLY A 157 -21.14 -2.85 -4.17
N PHE A 158 -20.86 -2.04 -3.14
CA PHE A 158 -21.05 -2.42 -1.72
C PHE A 158 -22.34 -1.90 -1.08
N TYR A 159 -22.99 -0.91 -1.70
CA TYR A 159 -24.20 -0.26 -1.18
C TYR A 159 -25.46 -0.65 -1.98
N VAL A 160 -25.47 -1.86 -2.54
CA VAL A 160 -26.65 -2.45 -3.20
C VAL A 160 -27.36 -3.38 -2.22
#